data_AF-A0A7G7VL56-F1
#
_entry.id   AF-A0A7G7VL56-F1
#
_cell.length_a   1.000
_cell.length_b   1.000
_cell.length_c   1.000
_cell.angle_alpha   90.00
_cell.angle_beta   90.00
_cell.angle_gamma   90.00
#
_symmetry.space_group_name_H-M   'P 1'
#
loop_
_entity.id
_entity.type
_entity.pdbx_description
1 polymer ?
#
loop_
_entity_poly.entity_id
_entity_poly.type
_entity_poly.pdbx_seq_one_letter_code
_entity_poly.pdbx_strand_id
1 'polypeptide(L)'
;MSDFSPRVRSVPFDAYPEMALLTLGIRSYLTSGTAHAFTTDAHILVGNYCSLAHELDFYLGMNHNHHAISSYPFASILNASDENQHASYNHHQIIIGHDVWIGASVSLMSGIHIGNGAVIGADAVVTKDVPPYAIVVGNPAHVVKYRFDEETIARLQRIKWWNWPQEKIEKYIPAYGDDMAGFLDKFDVPEIGENPDKTATSIMDLRAEGYEVSYLIPDFEIQFPYTVWTRVIDSFLQTYTSEDKAALIIALPDTKGVETYAQAIAARIAEVGARAPLILTHTCGRNFPFSIAALKASNAYITTRKPVCSYAVDYAADAGIAIRYGLDQRALLFPPID
;
A
#
# COMPACT_ATOMS: atom_id res chain seq x y z
N MET A 1 -1.39 1.01 29.20
CA MET A 1 -2.75 1.00 28.63
C MET A 1 -2.61 1.31 27.15
N SER A 2 -3.26 0.55 26.27
CA SER A 2 -3.26 0.83 24.84
C SER A 2 -3.94 2.18 24.58
N ASP A 3 -3.31 3.04 23.77
CA ASP A 3 -3.87 4.32 23.36
C ASP A 3 -4.89 4.09 22.23
N PHE A 4 -6.18 4.35 22.50
CA PHE A 4 -7.28 4.18 21.55
C PHE A 4 -7.76 5.49 20.92
N SER A 5 -6.99 6.58 21.06
CA SER A 5 -7.33 7.85 20.41
C SER A 5 -7.44 7.67 18.87
N PRO A 6 -8.37 8.37 18.21
CA PRO A 6 -8.62 8.23 16.77
C PRO A 6 -7.57 9.00 15.95
N ARG A 7 -6.31 8.63 16.11
CA ARG A 7 -5.17 9.18 15.37
C ARG A 7 -4.38 8.06 14.73
N VAL A 8 -3.76 8.39 13.61
CA VAL A 8 -2.70 7.59 13.02
C VAL A 8 -1.52 7.51 13.99
N ARG A 9 -0.85 6.37 14.03
CA ARG A 9 0.43 6.20 14.74
C ARG A 9 1.50 5.75 13.77
N SER A 10 2.72 6.22 13.98
CA SER A 10 3.90 5.77 13.25
C SER A 10 4.91 5.26 14.28
N VAL A 11 5.44 4.08 14.03
CA VAL A 11 6.57 3.50 14.78
C VAL A 11 7.78 3.55 13.86
N PRO A 12 8.81 4.33 14.19
CA PRO A 12 9.97 4.45 13.34
C PRO A 12 10.94 3.26 13.53
N PHE A 13 11.99 3.23 12.72
CA PHE A 13 13.16 2.40 13.00
C PHE A 13 13.93 2.99 14.20
N ASP A 14 14.45 2.12 15.08
CA ASP A 14 15.19 2.56 16.28
C ASP A 14 16.39 3.46 15.94
N ALA A 15 17.11 3.14 14.86
CA ALA A 15 18.26 3.91 14.40
C ALA A 15 17.91 5.10 13.49
N TYR A 16 16.68 5.16 12.96
CA TYR A 16 16.25 6.15 11.96
C TYR A 16 14.84 6.67 12.30
N PRO A 17 14.72 7.60 13.28
CA PRO A 17 13.44 8.10 13.77
C PRO A 17 12.59 8.81 12.71
N GLU A 18 13.19 9.24 11.60
CA GLU A 18 12.51 9.89 10.47
C GLU A 18 11.79 8.89 9.55
N MET A 19 12.13 7.60 9.66
CA MET A 19 11.67 6.55 8.79
C MET A 19 10.64 5.68 9.51
N ALA A 20 9.39 5.71 9.06
CA ALA A 20 8.34 4.84 9.60
C ALA A 20 8.59 3.38 9.21
N LEU A 21 8.76 2.49 10.19
CA LEU A 21 8.77 1.04 9.98
C LEU A 21 7.34 0.49 9.97
N LEU A 22 6.47 1.01 10.85
CA LEU A 22 5.08 0.62 10.92
C LEU A 22 4.20 1.86 10.96
N THR A 23 3.20 1.89 10.07
CA THR A 23 2.13 2.89 10.07
C THR A 23 0.81 2.24 10.46
N LEU A 24 0.24 2.68 11.57
CA LEU A 24 -1.05 2.22 12.09
C LEU A 24 -2.14 3.25 11.79
N GLY A 25 -3.20 2.79 11.14
CA GLY A 25 -4.41 3.56 10.93
C GLY A 25 -5.13 3.94 12.23
N ILE A 26 -6.16 4.76 12.06
CA ILE A 26 -6.98 5.29 13.14
C ILE A 26 -7.59 4.13 13.96
N ARG A 27 -7.46 4.22 15.29
CA ARG A 27 -7.93 3.24 16.27
C ARG A 27 -7.37 1.81 16.14
N SER A 28 -6.42 1.58 15.23
CA SER A 28 -5.66 0.32 15.20
C SER A 28 -4.67 0.27 16.36
N TYR A 29 -4.50 -0.92 16.92
CA TYR A 29 -3.54 -1.17 17.99
C TYR A 29 -2.72 -2.44 17.74
N LEU A 30 -1.50 -2.44 18.25
CA LEU A 30 -0.59 -3.60 18.32
C LEU A 30 -0.17 -3.82 19.75
N THR A 31 -0.33 -5.06 20.25
CA THR A 31 0.05 -5.40 21.62
C THR A 31 1.57 -5.60 21.73
N SER A 32 2.15 -6.44 20.88
CA SER A 32 3.60 -6.58 20.69
C SER A 32 3.90 -7.29 19.38
N GLY A 33 5.09 -7.05 18.84
CA GLY A 33 5.58 -7.75 17.66
C GLY A 33 7.03 -7.39 17.34
N THR A 34 7.64 -8.15 16.43
CA THR A 34 8.99 -7.95 15.95
C THR A 34 8.98 -7.90 14.43
N ALA A 35 9.61 -6.86 13.88
CA ALA A 35 9.86 -6.75 12.46
C ALA A 35 11.29 -7.19 12.16
N HIS A 36 11.42 -8.21 11.32
CA HIS A 36 12.67 -8.77 10.85
C HIS A 36 13.00 -8.15 9.49
N ALA A 37 14.00 -7.26 9.47
CA ALA A 37 14.45 -6.57 8.26
C ALA A 37 15.96 -6.30 8.34
N PHE A 38 16.66 -6.38 7.20
CA PHE A 38 18.08 -6.03 7.08
C PHE A 38 18.33 -4.65 6.48
N THR A 39 17.27 -3.97 6.05
CA THR A 39 17.33 -2.66 5.39
C THR A 39 16.29 -1.72 5.97
N THR A 40 16.53 -0.42 5.89
CA THR A 40 15.50 0.58 6.22
C THR A 40 14.41 0.65 5.17
N ASP A 41 14.56 0.04 4.00
CA ASP A 41 13.54 -0.03 2.94
C ASP A 41 12.30 -0.85 3.31
N ALA A 42 12.16 -1.31 4.56
CA ALA A 42 11.06 -2.12 5.04
C ALA A 42 9.90 -1.29 5.62
N HIS A 43 8.66 -1.75 5.41
CA HIS A 43 7.46 -1.09 5.95
C HIS A 43 6.30 -2.04 6.21
N ILE A 44 5.53 -1.79 7.27
CA ILE A 44 4.28 -2.44 7.58
C ILE A 44 3.19 -1.38 7.55
N LEU A 45 2.26 -1.51 6.60
CA LEU A 45 1.11 -0.61 6.47
C LEU A 45 -0.12 -1.28 7.06
N VAL A 46 -0.74 -0.67 8.05
CA VAL A 46 -1.96 -1.18 8.69
C VAL A 46 -3.08 -0.17 8.56
N GLY A 47 -4.23 -0.62 8.07
CA GLY A 47 -5.44 0.17 7.96
C GLY A 47 -6.04 0.55 9.30
N ASN A 48 -7.26 1.09 9.25
CA ASN A 48 -8.00 1.56 10.41
C ASN A 48 -8.69 0.40 11.16
N TYR A 49 -8.93 0.58 12.46
CA TYR A 49 -9.72 -0.33 13.30
C TYR A 49 -9.21 -1.78 13.40
N CYS A 50 -7.90 -2.00 13.24
CA CYS A 50 -7.29 -3.32 13.36
C CYS A 50 -6.97 -3.69 14.81
N SER A 51 -7.14 -4.98 15.12
CA SER A 51 -6.83 -5.58 16.41
C SER A 51 -5.65 -6.54 16.25
N LEU A 52 -4.45 -6.11 16.61
CA LEU A 52 -3.23 -6.90 16.47
C LEU A 52 -2.77 -7.38 17.86
N ALA A 53 -2.74 -8.69 18.06
CA ALA A 53 -2.40 -9.32 19.33
C ALA A 53 -0.90 -9.19 19.67
N HIS A 54 -0.40 -10.05 20.57
CA HIS A 54 0.99 -10.09 20.99
C HIS A 54 1.80 -11.09 20.15
N GLU A 55 3.12 -10.91 20.15
CA GLU A 55 4.09 -11.83 19.54
C GLU A 55 3.93 -11.96 18.01
N LEU A 56 3.57 -10.87 17.32
CA LEU A 56 3.52 -10.90 15.86
C LEU A 56 4.91 -10.80 15.24
N ASP A 57 5.23 -11.68 14.29
CA ASP A 57 6.46 -11.64 13.53
C ASP A 57 6.21 -11.13 12.11
N PHE A 58 6.89 -10.07 11.70
CA PHE A 58 6.81 -9.49 10.37
C PHE A 58 8.14 -9.68 9.64
N TYR A 59 8.19 -10.48 8.59
CA TYR A 59 9.41 -10.70 7.80
C TYR A 59 9.42 -9.82 6.57
N LEU A 60 10.48 -9.02 6.34
CA LEU A 60 10.53 -7.98 5.31
C LEU A 60 11.85 -8.06 4.53
N GLY A 61 11.79 -8.50 3.26
CA GLY A 61 12.93 -8.50 2.33
C GLY A 61 14.04 -9.52 2.61
N MET A 62 13.71 -10.66 3.23
CA MET A 62 14.71 -11.62 3.74
C MET A 62 14.86 -12.92 2.89
N ASN A 63 14.42 -12.95 1.64
CA ASN A 63 14.53 -14.13 0.79
C ASN A 63 15.92 -14.29 0.16
N HIS A 64 16.27 -15.55 -0.10
CA HIS A 64 17.41 -15.99 -0.89
C HIS A 64 16.98 -16.52 -2.26
N ASN A 65 17.90 -16.56 -3.24
CA ASN A 65 17.61 -17.13 -4.55
C ASN A 65 17.63 -18.65 -4.48
N HIS A 66 16.46 -19.24 -4.27
CA HIS A 66 16.30 -20.69 -4.27
C HIS A 66 16.18 -21.28 -5.69
N HIS A 67 16.19 -20.44 -6.74
CA HIS A 67 16.33 -20.87 -8.13
C HIS A 67 17.79 -20.92 -8.61
N ALA A 68 18.71 -20.29 -7.89
CA ALA A 68 20.14 -20.34 -8.20
C ALA A 68 20.74 -21.69 -7.78
N ILE A 69 21.93 -22.00 -8.32
CA ILE A 69 22.71 -23.20 -7.95
C ILE A 69 22.97 -23.26 -6.43
N SER A 70 23.08 -22.10 -5.78
CA SER A 70 23.26 -21.98 -4.34
C SER A 70 22.42 -20.82 -3.80
N SER A 71 21.77 -21.04 -2.65
CA SER A 71 21.13 -19.97 -1.87
C SER A 71 22.14 -19.18 -1.01
N TYR A 72 23.40 -19.62 -0.96
CA TYR A 72 24.48 -18.91 -0.26
C TYR A 72 24.86 -17.62 -1.00
N PRO A 73 24.99 -16.47 -0.30
CA PRO A 73 25.20 -15.16 -0.93
C PRO A 73 26.67 -14.94 -1.30
N PHE A 74 27.22 -15.77 -2.19
CA PHE A 74 28.63 -15.68 -2.63
C PHE A 74 28.99 -14.29 -3.15
N ALA A 75 28.10 -13.64 -3.91
CA ALA A 75 28.37 -12.32 -4.44
C ALA A 75 28.55 -11.26 -3.35
N SER A 76 27.64 -11.20 -2.38
CA SER A 76 27.74 -10.26 -1.26
C SER A 76 28.99 -10.52 -0.42
N ILE A 77 29.38 -11.79 -0.23
CA ILE A 77 30.51 -12.18 0.62
C ILE A 77 31.86 -12.02 -0.08
N LEU A 78 31.99 -12.47 -1.34
CA LEU A 78 33.26 -12.50 -2.06
C LEU A 78 33.55 -11.19 -2.80
N ASN A 79 32.52 -10.54 -3.35
CA ASN A 79 32.69 -9.33 -4.17
C ASN A 79 32.56 -8.05 -3.35
N ALA A 80 32.20 -8.14 -2.06
CA ALA A 80 31.89 -6.99 -1.19
C ALA A 80 30.91 -6.00 -1.86
N SER A 81 30.03 -6.49 -2.74
CA SER A 81 29.04 -5.67 -3.42
C SER A 81 27.77 -5.60 -2.57
N ASP A 82 27.31 -4.38 -2.30
CA ASP A 82 26.01 -4.12 -1.67
C ASP A 82 24.82 -4.43 -2.61
N GLU A 83 25.08 -4.79 -3.87
CA GLU A 83 24.02 -5.22 -4.78
C GLU A 83 23.44 -6.56 -4.32
N ASN A 84 22.26 -6.46 -3.70
CA ASN A 84 21.48 -7.62 -3.30
C ASN A 84 20.97 -8.34 -4.55
N GLN A 85 21.65 -9.42 -4.94
CA GLN A 85 21.27 -10.26 -6.10
C GLN A 85 19.90 -10.95 -5.93
N HIS A 86 19.29 -10.85 -4.75
CA HIS A 86 17.96 -11.39 -4.42
C HIS A 86 16.87 -10.32 -4.45
N ALA A 87 17.22 -9.09 -4.81
CA ALA A 87 16.35 -7.92 -4.90
C ALA A 87 15.05 -8.15 -5.68
N SER A 88 15.08 -8.91 -6.77
CA SER A 88 13.99 -8.98 -7.75
C SER A 88 12.75 -9.75 -7.29
N TYR A 89 12.79 -10.46 -6.16
CA TYR A 89 11.63 -11.12 -5.54
C TYR A 89 11.59 -10.89 -4.01
N ASN A 90 12.39 -9.93 -3.52
CA ASN A 90 12.32 -9.47 -2.15
C ASN A 90 11.34 -8.29 -2.08
N HIS A 91 10.13 -8.59 -1.62
CA HIS A 91 9.18 -7.56 -1.23
C HIS A 91 9.53 -7.05 0.16
N HIS A 92 9.39 -5.74 0.38
CA HIS A 92 9.74 -5.06 1.64
C HIS A 92 8.52 -4.42 2.31
N GLN A 93 7.31 -4.70 1.81
CA GLN A 93 6.08 -4.24 2.43
C GLN A 93 5.14 -5.39 2.80
N ILE A 94 4.52 -5.27 3.97
CA ILE A 94 3.31 -6.02 4.35
C ILE A 94 2.16 -5.02 4.44
N ILE A 95 1.02 -5.35 3.83
CA ILE A 95 -0.16 -4.51 3.89
C ILE A 95 -1.28 -5.26 4.60
N ILE A 96 -1.79 -4.64 5.67
CA ILE A 96 -2.95 -5.09 6.43
C ILE A 96 -4.06 -4.06 6.18
N GLY A 97 -5.21 -4.52 5.68
CA GLY A 97 -6.37 -3.70 5.39
C GLY A 97 -7.04 -3.13 6.65
N HIS A 98 -8.34 -2.85 6.55
CA HIS A 98 -9.13 -2.26 7.62
C HIS A 98 -9.91 -3.34 8.39
N ASP A 99 -10.25 -3.12 9.67
CA ASP A 99 -11.03 -4.07 10.50
C ASP A 99 -10.42 -5.49 10.57
N VAL A 100 -9.09 -5.62 10.44
CA VAL A 100 -8.43 -6.93 10.49
C VAL A 100 -8.17 -7.33 11.95
N TRP A 101 -8.45 -8.59 12.27
CA TRP A 101 -8.06 -9.20 13.53
C TRP A 101 -6.95 -10.22 13.32
N ILE A 102 -5.81 -10.04 14.00
CA ILE A 102 -4.68 -10.98 13.99
C ILE A 102 -4.49 -11.55 15.40
N GLY A 103 -4.61 -12.87 15.52
CA GLY A 103 -4.36 -13.64 16.74
C GLY A 103 -2.88 -13.59 17.17
N ALA A 104 -2.58 -14.13 18.36
CA ALA A 104 -1.22 -14.12 18.90
C ALA A 104 -0.27 -15.00 18.08
N SER A 105 1.02 -14.66 18.12
CA SER A 105 2.10 -15.53 17.61
C SER A 105 2.00 -15.84 16.11
N VAL A 106 1.43 -14.92 15.32
CA VAL A 106 1.30 -15.06 13.86
C VAL A 106 2.57 -14.56 13.16
N SER A 107 3.06 -15.35 12.19
CA SER A 107 4.14 -14.94 11.28
C SER A 107 3.57 -14.46 9.94
N LEU A 108 3.98 -13.26 9.53
CA LEU A 108 3.55 -12.58 8.31
C LEU A 108 4.75 -12.45 7.36
N MET A 109 4.67 -13.11 6.20
CA MET A 109 5.73 -13.04 5.18
C MET A 109 5.64 -11.75 4.37
N SER A 110 6.76 -11.32 3.78
CA SER A 110 6.79 -10.09 3.00
C SER A 110 5.98 -10.18 1.71
N GLY A 111 5.50 -9.02 1.24
CA GLY A 111 4.78 -8.89 -0.02
C GLY A 111 3.30 -9.27 0.03
N ILE A 112 2.80 -9.70 1.19
CA ILE A 112 1.39 -10.09 1.33
C ILE A 112 0.48 -8.88 1.55
N HIS A 113 -0.75 -9.03 1.08
CA HIS A 113 -1.89 -8.16 1.38
C HIS A 113 -2.99 -8.94 2.13
N ILE A 114 -3.34 -8.48 3.33
CA ILE A 114 -4.48 -8.99 4.10
C ILE A 114 -5.67 -8.06 3.89
N GLY A 115 -6.72 -8.58 3.25
CA GLY A 115 -7.93 -7.84 2.91
C GLY A 115 -8.75 -7.41 4.13
N ASN A 116 -9.62 -6.42 3.91
CA ASN A 116 -10.44 -5.82 4.96
C ASN A 116 -11.30 -6.86 5.69
N GLY A 117 -11.43 -6.73 7.00
CA GLY A 117 -12.26 -7.59 7.82
C GLY A 117 -11.73 -9.01 7.99
N ALA A 118 -10.56 -9.36 7.45
CA ALA A 118 -10.00 -10.70 7.58
C ALA A 118 -9.66 -11.04 9.05
N VAL A 119 -9.67 -12.34 9.35
CA VAL A 119 -9.28 -12.88 10.66
C VAL A 119 -8.15 -13.88 10.46
N ILE A 120 -7.03 -13.64 11.14
CA ILE A 120 -5.88 -14.54 11.15
C ILE A 120 -5.86 -15.24 12.50
N GLY A 121 -6.04 -16.57 12.50
CA GLY A 121 -5.95 -17.38 13.71
C GLY A 121 -4.56 -17.34 14.33
N ALA A 122 -4.48 -17.55 15.65
CA ALA A 122 -3.21 -17.63 16.36
C ALA A 122 -2.29 -18.73 15.78
N ASP A 123 -0.98 -18.53 15.92
CA ASP A 123 0.08 -19.42 15.41
C ASP A 123 0.06 -19.67 13.89
N ALA A 124 -0.66 -18.85 13.12
CA ALA A 124 -0.70 -18.98 11.67
C ALA A 124 0.57 -18.44 11.00
N VAL A 125 0.98 -19.05 9.89
CA VAL A 125 2.07 -18.56 9.03
C VAL A 125 1.48 -18.13 7.69
N VAL A 126 1.31 -16.83 7.53
CA VAL A 126 0.69 -16.21 6.35
C VAL A 126 1.74 -15.97 5.28
N THR A 127 1.67 -16.77 4.22
CA THR A 127 2.66 -16.78 3.12
C THR A 127 2.10 -16.21 1.81
N LYS A 128 0.81 -15.88 1.78
CA LYS A 128 0.08 -15.38 0.60
C LYS A 128 -1.00 -14.40 1.03
N ASP A 129 -1.51 -13.64 0.06
CA ASP A 129 -2.63 -12.73 0.26
C ASP A 129 -3.85 -13.41 0.87
N VAL A 130 -4.54 -12.67 1.73
CA VAL A 130 -5.77 -13.13 2.41
C VAL A 130 -6.95 -12.31 1.88
N PRO A 131 -7.99 -12.95 1.32
CA PRO A 131 -9.15 -12.22 0.80
C PRO A 131 -9.89 -11.43 1.90
N PRO A 132 -10.62 -10.36 1.54
CA PRO A 132 -11.49 -9.65 2.47
C PRO A 132 -12.45 -10.59 3.20
N TYR A 133 -12.61 -10.37 4.51
CA TYR A 133 -13.48 -11.14 5.41
C TYR A 133 -13.21 -12.64 5.49
N ALA A 134 -12.10 -13.11 4.90
CA ALA A 134 -11.67 -14.50 5.05
C ALA A 134 -11.14 -14.75 6.47
N ILE A 135 -11.35 -15.98 6.94
CA ILE A 135 -10.77 -16.49 8.18
C ILE A 135 -9.73 -17.52 7.78
N VAL A 136 -8.47 -17.29 8.14
CA VAL A 136 -7.35 -18.18 7.82
C VAL A 136 -6.69 -18.71 9.09
N VAL A 137 -6.22 -19.97 9.04
CA VAL A 137 -5.47 -20.60 10.14
C VAL A 137 -4.38 -21.53 9.58
N GLY A 138 -3.42 -21.90 10.42
CA GLY A 138 -2.44 -22.95 10.15
C GLY A 138 -1.13 -22.46 9.55
N ASN A 139 -0.24 -23.42 9.28
CA ASN A 139 1.08 -23.21 8.69
C ASN A 139 1.31 -24.23 7.55
N PRO A 140 1.25 -23.82 6.27
CA PRO A 140 0.89 -22.48 5.81
C PRO A 140 -0.59 -22.14 6.08
N ALA A 141 -0.88 -20.86 6.29
CA ALA A 141 -2.23 -20.38 6.52
C ALA A 141 -3.11 -20.61 5.29
N HIS A 142 -4.32 -21.10 5.51
CA HIS A 142 -5.33 -21.32 4.45
C HIS A 142 -6.71 -20.86 4.92
N VAL A 143 -7.55 -20.46 3.97
CA VAL A 143 -8.94 -20.07 4.24
C VAL A 143 -9.73 -21.26 4.76
N VAL A 144 -10.32 -21.13 5.95
CA VAL A 144 -11.22 -22.13 6.52
C VAL A 144 -12.70 -21.79 6.32
N LYS A 145 -13.02 -20.50 6.29
CA LYS A 145 -14.35 -19.96 5.96
C LYS A 145 -14.27 -18.44 5.75
N TYR A 146 -15.37 -17.85 5.33
CA TYR A 146 -15.58 -16.40 5.37
C TYR A 146 -16.41 -16.01 6.59
N ARG A 147 -16.26 -14.77 7.09
CA ARG A 147 -17.08 -14.22 8.18
C ARG A 147 -18.57 -14.15 7.79
N PHE A 148 -18.84 -13.83 6.53
CA PHE A 148 -20.17 -13.59 5.97
C PHE A 148 -20.30 -14.22 4.57
N ASP A 149 -21.51 -14.21 4.02
CA ASP A 149 -21.74 -14.57 2.62
C ASP A 149 -21.18 -13.52 1.65
N GLU A 150 -21.05 -13.91 0.38
CA GLU A 150 -20.44 -13.09 -0.68
C GLU A 150 -21.16 -11.75 -0.89
N GLU A 151 -22.50 -11.73 -0.86
CA GLU A 151 -23.26 -10.49 -1.02
C GLU A 151 -23.00 -9.56 0.16
N THR A 152 -23.11 -10.06 1.40
CA THR A 152 -22.78 -9.26 2.59
C THR A 152 -21.37 -8.67 2.51
N ILE A 153 -20.37 -9.45 2.09
CA ILE A 153 -19.00 -8.97 1.89
C ILE A 153 -18.94 -7.86 0.85
N ALA A 154 -19.58 -8.05 -0.30
CA ALA A 154 -19.62 -7.06 -1.38
C ALA A 154 -20.27 -5.75 -0.90
N ARG A 155 -21.40 -5.83 -0.16
CA ARG A 155 -22.09 -4.66 0.41
C ARG A 155 -21.19 -3.91 1.41
N LEU A 156 -20.49 -4.63 2.29
CA LEU A 156 -19.56 -4.01 3.25
C LEU A 156 -18.36 -3.35 2.56
N GLN A 157 -17.82 -3.99 1.52
CA GLN A 157 -16.72 -3.45 0.71
C GLN A 157 -17.13 -2.22 -0.12
N ARG A 158 -18.42 -2.08 -0.47
CA ARG A 158 -18.97 -0.82 -1.02
C ARG A 158 -19.14 0.25 0.06
N ILE A 159 -19.68 -0.12 1.21
CA ILE A 159 -19.94 0.81 2.33
C ILE A 159 -18.65 1.46 2.87
N LYS A 160 -17.57 0.68 3.00
CA LYS A 160 -16.25 1.11 3.53
C LYS A 160 -16.35 1.97 4.78
N TRP A 161 -17.07 1.49 5.80
CA TRP A 161 -17.40 2.30 6.98
C TRP A 161 -16.17 2.83 7.72
N TRP A 162 -15.03 2.11 7.63
CA TRP A 162 -13.73 2.51 8.20
C TRP A 162 -13.16 3.81 7.60
N ASN A 163 -13.73 4.29 6.49
CA ASN A 163 -13.37 5.53 5.82
C ASN A 163 -14.38 6.67 6.07
N TRP A 164 -15.45 6.42 6.80
CA TRP A 164 -16.42 7.45 7.15
C TRP A 164 -15.82 8.50 8.10
N PRO A 165 -16.40 9.72 8.15
CA PRO A 165 -16.08 10.68 9.19
C PRO A 165 -16.25 10.05 10.59
N GLN A 166 -15.34 10.38 11.51
CA GLN A 166 -15.29 9.80 12.85
C GLN A 166 -16.64 9.87 13.59
N GLU A 167 -17.33 11.01 13.50
CA GLU A 167 -18.64 11.24 14.11
C GLU A 167 -19.72 10.26 13.58
N LYS A 168 -19.66 9.93 12.28
CA LYS A 168 -20.58 8.97 11.65
C LYS A 168 -20.31 7.56 12.16
N ILE A 169 -19.04 7.18 12.31
CA ILE A 169 -18.63 5.87 12.85
C ILE A 169 -19.11 5.72 14.30
N GLU A 170 -18.78 6.68 15.17
CA GLU A 170 -19.12 6.65 16.60
C GLU A 170 -20.63 6.62 16.84
N LYS A 171 -21.39 7.25 15.94
CA LYS A 171 -22.85 7.21 15.98
C LYS A 171 -23.43 5.87 15.54
N TYR A 172 -22.96 5.32 14.41
CA TYR A 172 -23.68 4.23 13.75
C TYR A 172 -23.11 2.83 14.00
N ILE A 173 -21.79 2.65 14.10
CA ILE A 173 -21.24 1.29 14.30
C ILE A 173 -21.72 0.68 15.63
N PRO A 174 -21.68 1.38 16.78
CA PRO A 174 -22.21 0.83 18.03
C PRO A 174 -23.72 0.67 18.04
N ALA A 175 -24.45 1.52 17.31
CA ALA A 175 -25.91 1.50 17.30
C ALA A 175 -26.50 0.32 16.51
N TYR A 176 -25.80 -0.12 15.46
CA TYR A 176 -26.17 -1.33 14.73
C TYR A 176 -25.64 -2.59 15.42
N GLY A 177 -24.41 -2.57 15.96
CA GLY A 177 -23.84 -3.71 16.67
C GLY A 177 -23.93 -5.00 15.85
N ASP A 178 -24.80 -5.92 16.26
CA ASP A 178 -25.03 -7.21 15.60
C ASP A 178 -26.14 -7.20 14.52
N ASP A 179 -26.84 -6.07 14.31
CA ASP A 179 -27.86 -5.90 13.26
C ASP A 179 -27.21 -5.62 11.89
N MET A 180 -26.62 -6.66 11.31
CA MET A 180 -26.00 -6.60 9.99
C MET A 180 -27.02 -6.23 8.90
N ALA A 181 -28.21 -6.86 8.90
CA ALA A 181 -29.22 -6.63 7.87
C ALA A 181 -29.67 -5.17 7.86
N GLY A 182 -30.05 -4.62 9.02
CA GLY A 182 -30.45 -3.22 9.14
C GLY A 182 -29.33 -2.24 8.81
N PHE A 183 -28.07 -2.59 9.12
CA PHE A 183 -26.92 -1.77 8.77
C PHE A 183 -26.76 -1.68 7.25
N LEU A 184 -26.76 -2.83 6.56
CA LEU A 184 -26.58 -2.89 5.13
C LEU A 184 -27.75 -2.20 4.41
N ASP A 185 -28.99 -2.43 4.83
CA ASP A 185 -30.18 -1.83 4.21
C ASP A 185 -30.20 -0.30 4.31
N LYS A 186 -29.57 0.25 5.35
CA LYS A 186 -29.46 1.70 5.51
C LYS A 186 -28.31 2.31 4.70
N PHE A 187 -27.17 1.63 4.62
CA PHE A 187 -25.93 2.27 4.17
C PHE A 187 -25.39 1.78 2.83
N ASP A 188 -25.75 0.58 2.39
CA ASP A 188 -25.48 0.12 1.02
C ASP A 188 -26.57 0.66 0.09
N VAL A 189 -26.54 1.98 -0.08
CA VAL A 189 -27.38 2.70 -1.04
C VAL A 189 -26.67 2.78 -2.38
N PRO A 190 -27.38 2.74 -3.52
CA PRO A 190 -26.75 2.84 -4.83
C PRO A 190 -25.85 4.08 -4.91
N GLU A 191 -24.57 3.87 -5.21
CA GLU A 191 -23.67 4.98 -5.53
C GLU A 191 -24.24 5.71 -6.74
N ILE A 192 -24.43 7.03 -6.62
CA ILE A 192 -24.56 7.88 -7.79
C ILE A 192 -23.19 7.84 -8.44
N GLY A 193 -23.04 7.06 -9.53
CA GLY A 193 -21.76 6.86 -10.18
C GLY A 193 -21.05 8.19 -10.37
N GLU A 194 -19.87 8.34 -9.77
CA GLU A 194 -19.04 9.51 -10.02
C GLU A 194 -18.54 9.42 -11.45
N ASN A 195 -18.83 10.44 -12.26
CA ASN A 195 -18.25 10.55 -13.59
C ASN A 195 -16.71 10.57 -13.45
N PRO A 196 -15.96 9.86 -14.30
CA PRO A 196 -14.51 9.92 -14.26
C PRO A 196 -14.05 11.38 -14.36
N ASP A 197 -13.14 11.77 -13.48
CA ASP A 197 -12.53 13.08 -13.58
C ASP A 197 -11.59 13.16 -14.79
N LYS A 198 -11.16 14.37 -15.14
CA LYS A 198 -10.31 14.59 -16.31
C LYS A 198 -9.02 13.77 -16.27
N THR A 199 -8.42 13.57 -15.09
CA THR A 199 -7.21 12.78 -14.93
C THR A 199 -7.50 11.30 -15.23
N ALA A 200 -8.60 10.76 -14.72
CA ALA A 200 -9.03 9.40 -15.01
C ALA A 200 -9.25 9.19 -16.51
N THR A 201 -9.92 10.12 -17.19
CA THR A 201 -10.09 10.06 -18.65
C THR A 201 -8.75 10.06 -19.39
N SER A 202 -7.82 10.96 -19.04
CA SER A 202 -6.47 10.98 -19.64
C SER A 202 -5.69 9.67 -19.43
N ILE A 203 -5.83 9.05 -18.26
CA ILE A 203 -5.20 7.75 -17.97
C ILE A 203 -5.83 6.66 -18.85
N MET A 204 -7.15 6.64 -18.99
CA MET A 204 -7.85 5.68 -19.86
C MET A 204 -7.41 5.82 -21.33
N ASP A 205 -7.24 7.06 -21.82
CA ASP A 205 -6.75 7.32 -23.17
C ASP A 205 -5.32 6.81 -23.36
N LEU A 206 -4.40 7.10 -22.42
CA LEU A 206 -3.04 6.56 -22.43
C LEU A 206 -3.02 5.02 -22.45
N ARG A 207 -3.85 4.38 -21.62
CA ARG A 207 -3.94 2.91 -21.58
C ARG A 207 -4.50 2.35 -22.88
N ALA A 208 -5.46 3.03 -23.51
CA ALA A 208 -5.98 2.64 -24.84
C ALA A 208 -4.90 2.74 -25.93
N GLU A 209 -3.92 3.65 -25.76
CA GLU A 209 -2.73 3.76 -26.61
C GLU A 209 -1.64 2.73 -26.27
N GLY A 210 -1.83 1.92 -25.22
CA GLY A 210 -0.92 0.86 -24.80
C GLY A 210 0.11 1.28 -23.75
N TYR A 211 -0.12 2.39 -23.03
CA TYR A 211 0.74 2.76 -21.91
C TYR A 211 0.47 1.90 -20.66
N GLU A 212 1.56 1.48 -20.02
CA GLU A 212 1.57 1.02 -18.63
C GLU A 212 1.61 2.24 -17.70
N VAL A 213 0.50 2.50 -17.01
CA VAL A 213 0.32 3.69 -16.18
C VAL A 213 0.43 3.35 -14.70
N SER A 214 1.43 3.93 -14.03
CA SER A 214 1.61 3.85 -12.58
C SER A 214 1.14 5.14 -11.90
N TYR A 215 0.45 5.00 -10.77
CA TYR A 215 -0.06 6.12 -9.98
C TYR A 215 0.68 6.22 -8.64
N LEU A 216 1.19 7.41 -8.31
CA LEU A 216 1.93 7.68 -7.09
C LEU A 216 1.20 8.72 -6.23
N ILE A 217 1.01 8.39 -4.95
CA ILE A 217 0.67 9.36 -3.92
C ILE A 217 1.95 9.64 -3.12
N PRO A 218 2.60 10.79 -3.36
CA PRO A 218 3.92 11.09 -2.80
C PRO A 218 3.86 11.43 -1.31
N ASP A 219 4.94 11.13 -0.60
CA ASP A 219 5.19 11.46 0.80
C ASP A 219 5.97 12.77 0.93
N PHE A 220 5.44 13.85 0.35
CA PHE A 220 6.13 15.13 0.21
C PHE A 220 6.56 15.78 1.54
N GLU A 221 5.84 15.51 2.62
CA GLU A 221 6.21 15.99 3.96
C GLU A 221 7.45 15.31 4.56
N ILE A 222 7.89 14.18 3.99
CA ILE A 222 9.11 13.51 4.40
C ILE A 222 10.29 14.20 3.72
N GLN A 223 11.31 14.56 4.50
CA GLN A 223 12.48 15.25 3.98
C GLN A 223 13.46 14.27 3.32
N PHE A 224 14.16 14.75 2.30
CA PHE A 224 15.32 14.05 1.73
C PHE A 224 16.41 13.88 2.82
N PRO A 225 17.10 12.72 2.89
CA PRO A 225 17.11 11.60 1.95
C PRO A 225 16.08 10.49 2.23
N TYR A 226 15.16 10.69 3.18
CA TYR A 226 14.29 9.61 3.67
C TYR A 226 12.97 9.44 2.91
N THR A 227 12.71 10.32 1.96
CA THR A 227 11.47 10.37 1.21
C THR A 227 11.41 9.29 0.14
N VAL A 228 10.24 8.69 -0.05
CA VAL A 228 10.02 7.60 -1.00
C VAL A 228 9.80 8.14 -2.41
N TRP A 229 9.07 9.26 -2.56
CA TRP A 229 8.68 9.76 -3.88
C TRP A 229 9.88 10.09 -4.77
N THR A 230 11.00 10.57 -4.21
CA THR A 230 12.20 10.83 -5.02
C THR A 230 12.78 9.55 -5.57
N ARG A 231 12.88 8.50 -4.75
CA ARG A 231 13.39 7.19 -5.19
C ARG A 231 12.48 6.55 -6.22
N VAL A 232 11.17 6.73 -6.12
CA VAL A 232 10.21 6.25 -7.13
C VAL A 232 10.47 6.94 -8.47
N ILE A 233 10.60 8.27 -8.50
CA ILE A 233 10.88 9.01 -9.74
C ILE A 233 12.24 8.62 -10.30
N ASP A 234 13.28 8.60 -9.47
CA ASP A 234 14.64 8.26 -9.89
C ASP A 234 14.66 6.83 -10.47
N SER A 235 13.93 5.89 -9.86
CA SER A 235 13.79 4.52 -10.36
C SER A 235 13.04 4.47 -11.70
N PHE A 236 11.96 5.24 -11.86
CA PHE A 236 11.19 5.30 -13.11
C PHE A 236 12.05 5.82 -14.26
N LEU A 237 12.76 6.94 -14.03
CA LEU A 237 13.68 7.58 -14.96
C LEU A 237 14.88 6.70 -15.34
N GLN A 238 15.29 5.79 -14.46
CA GLN A 238 16.37 4.83 -14.69
C GLN A 238 15.88 3.51 -15.32
N THR A 239 14.57 3.28 -15.37
CA THR A 239 13.97 2.06 -15.93
C THR A 239 13.53 2.26 -17.36
N TYR A 240 12.81 3.36 -17.61
CA TYR A 240 12.18 3.64 -18.89
C TYR A 240 12.75 4.89 -19.53
N THR A 241 12.45 5.04 -20.81
CA THR A 241 12.82 6.15 -21.68
C THR A 241 11.58 6.73 -22.38
N SER A 242 11.75 7.80 -23.15
CA SER A 242 10.67 8.37 -23.97
C SER A 242 10.17 7.46 -25.10
N GLU A 243 10.88 6.38 -25.42
CA GLU A 243 10.44 5.37 -26.39
C GLU A 243 9.53 4.31 -25.78
N ASP A 244 9.59 4.14 -24.45
CA ASP A 244 8.78 3.18 -23.73
C ASP A 244 7.37 3.73 -23.48
N LYS A 245 6.37 2.89 -23.66
CA LYS A 245 4.97 3.22 -23.31
C LYS A 245 4.74 3.10 -21.81
N ALA A 246 5.48 3.89 -21.03
CA ALA A 246 5.38 3.97 -19.58
C ALA A 246 4.93 5.38 -19.17
N ALA A 247 3.98 5.48 -18.24
CA ALA A 247 3.59 6.75 -17.65
C ALA A 247 3.57 6.69 -16.12
N LEU A 248 4.15 7.70 -15.45
CA LEU A 248 4.02 7.89 -14.01
C LEU A 248 3.14 9.12 -13.73
N ILE A 249 1.99 8.89 -13.11
CA ILE A 249 1.06 9.94 -12.69
C ILE A 249 1.27 10.24 -11.21
N ILE A 250 1.53 11.50 -10.88
CA ILE A 250 1.84 11.94 -9.51
C ILE A 250 0.71 12.85 -9.00
N ALA A 251 0.12 12.46 -7.86
CA ALA A 251 -0.91 13.22 -7.17
C ALA A 251 -0.29 14.40 -6.40
N LEU A 252 -0.51 15.64 -6.86
CA LEU A 252 -0.06 16.84 -6.17
C LEU A 252 -1.17 17.36 -5.24
N PRO A 253 -0.89 17.67 -3.97
CA PRO A 253 -1.89 18.23 -3.07
C PRO A 253 -2.21 19.70 -3.43
N ASP A 254 -3.46 20.14 -3.27
CA ASP A 254 -3.84 21.57 -3.30
C ASP A 254 -3.45 22.26 -1.98
N THR A 255 -2.15 22.39 -1.73
CA THR A 255 -1.59 23.01 -0.52
C THR A 255 -0.43 23.96 -0.84
N LYS A 256 -0.18 24.91 0.08
CA LYS A 256 0.91 25.88 -0.05
C LYS A 256 2.27 25.16 -0.09
N GLY A 257 3.11 25.46 -1.09
CA GLY A 257 4.44 24.86 -1.25
C GLY A 257 4.49 23.70 -2.24
N VAL A 258 3.36 23.33 -2.84
CA VAL A 258 3.28 22.34 -3.92
C VAL A 258 4.19 22.69 -5.10
N GLU A 259 4.41 23.98 -5.36
CA GLU A 259 5.26 24.47 -6.44
C GLU A 259 6.72 24.04 -6.26
N THR A 260 7.22 23.98 -5.03
CA THR A 260 8.58 23.52 -4.73
C THR A 260 8.75 22.05 -5.10
N TYR A 261 7.74 21.22 -4.83
CA TYR A 261 7.76 19.81 -5.21
C TYR A 261 7.63 19.65 -6.72
N ALA A 262 6.76 20.41 -7.38
CA ALA A 262 6.64 20.41 -8.83
C ALA A 262 7.96 20.81 -9.52
N GLN A 263 8.66 21.83 -8.98
CA GLN A 263 10.00 22.21 -9.46
C GLN A 263 11.03 21.11 -9.24
N ALA A 264 11.03 20.43 -8.09
CA ALA A 264 11.95 19.33 -7.80
C ALA A 264 11.69 18.09 -8.68
N ILE A 265 10.44 17.84 -9.06
CA ILE A 265 10.08 16.82 -10.06
C ILE A 265 10.58 17.23 -11.44
N ALA A 266 10.30 18.45 -11.87
CA ALA A 266 10.73 18.97 -13.16
C ALA A 266 12.26 18.97 -13.31
N ALA A 267 12.99 19.30 -12.25
CA ALA A 267 14.45 19.25 -12.23
C ALA A 267 14.99 17.84 -12.50
N ARG A 268 14.45 16.81 -11.84
CA ARG A 268 14.81 15.40 -12.08
C ARG A 268 14.56 14.96 -13.53
N ILE A 269 13.40 15.33 -14.07
CA ILE A 269 13.06 15.04 -15.46
C ILE A 269 14.06 15.74 -16.41
N ALA A 270 14.39 17.00 -16.13
CA ALA A 270 15.31 17.79 -16.94
C ALA A 270 16.75 17.23 -16.95
N GLU A 271 17.20 16.60 -15.87
CA GLU A 271 18.51 15.92 -15.81
C GLU A 271 18.63 14.78 -16.82
N VAL A 272 17.52 14.08 -17.12
CA VAL A 272 17.48 13.02 -18.14
C VAL A 272 17.27 13.60 -19.56
N GLY A 273 16.60 14.76 -19.66
CA GLY A 273 16.38 15.48 -20.90
C GLY A 273 15.38 14.79 -21.83
N ALA A 274 15.61 14.84 -23.15
CA ALA A 274 14.67 14.36 -24.16
C ALA A 274 14.38 12.84 -24.12
N ARG A 275 15.20 12.08 -23.38
CA ARG A 275 15.00 10.64 -23.18
C ARG A 275 14.10 10.32 -21.98
N ALA A 276 13.63 11.32 -21.23
CA ALA A 276 12.82 11.08 -20.05
C ALA A 276 11.48 10.43 -20.45
N PRO A 277 11.06 9.33 -19.78
CA PRO A 277 9.73 8.75 -19.95
C PRO A 277 8.64 9.72 -19.49
N LEU A 278 7.38 9.41 -19.83
CA LEU A 278 6.25 10.29 -19.53
C LEU A 278 5.99 10.36 -18.01
N ILE A 279 6.19 11.52 -17.42
CA ILE A 279 5.79 11.82 -16.04
C ILE A 279 4.79 12.97 -16.07
N LEU A 280 3.61 12.75 -15.49
CA LEU A 280 2.54 13.73 -15.43
C LEU A 280 2.16 13.98 -13.98
N THR A 281 1.73 15.21 -13.69
CA THR A 281 1.24 15.61 -12.38
C THR A 281 -0.19 16.11 -12.50
N HIS A 282 -1.02 15.87 -11.49
CA HIS A 282 -2.34 16.49 -11.41
C HIS A 282 -2.65 16.96 -9.99
N THR A 283 -3.40 18.04 -9.86
CA THR A 283 -3.75 18.61 -8.56
C THR A 283 -4.99 17.94 -8.00
N CYS A 284 -4.88 17.45 -6.77
CA CYS A 284 -5.95 16.83 -6.01
C CYS A 284 -6.62 17.87 -5.11
N GLY A 285 -7.95 17.85 -5.04
CA GLY A 285 -8.70 18.84 -4.26
C GLY A 285 -8.45 18.76 -2.76
N ARG A 286 -8.68 19.86 -2.03
CA ARG A 286 -8.34 19.98 -0.59
C ARG A 286 -8.91 18.89 0.33
N ASN A 287 -10.02 18.28 -0.06
CA ASN A 287 -10.73 17.31 0.76
C ASN A 287 -10.19 15.88 0.59
N PHE A 288 -9.50 15.59 -0.51
CA PHE A 288 -8.95 14.27 -0.79
C PHE A 288 -7.51 14.35 -1.30
N PRO A 289 -6.56 13.64 -0.66
CA PRO A 289 -5.16 13.70 -1.04
C PRO A 289 -4.82 13.05 -2.40
N PHE A 290 -5.80 12.42 -3.06
CA PHE A 290 -5.67 11.83 -4.39
C PHE A 290 -7.04 11.71 -5.11
N SER A 291 -7.03 11.45 -6.42
CA SER A 291 -8.23 11.06 -7.17
C SER A 291 -8.42 9.55 -7.14
N ILE A 292 -9.56 9.10 -6.60
CA ILE A 292 -9.95 7.68 -6.61
C ILE A 292 -10.20 7.21 -8.06
N ALA A 293 -10.82 8.03 -8.90
CA ALA A 293 -11.09 7.68 -10.29
C ALA A 293 -9.79 7.48 -11.09
N ALA A 294 -8.82 8.39 -10.93
CA ALA A 294 -7.52 8.29 -11.59
C ALA A 294 -6.72 7.06 -11.11
N LEU A 295 -6.75 6.79 -9.80
CA LEU A 295 -6.14 5.61 -9.21
C LEU A 295 -6.73 4.33 -9.83
N LYS A 296 -8.07 4.18 -9.82
CA LYS A 296 -8.77 3.01 -10.39
C LYS A 296 -8.56 2.86 -11.90
N ALA A 297 -8.31 3.97 -12.61
CA ALA A 297 -8.02 3.95 -14.04
C ALA A 297 -6.60 3.45 -14.36
N SER A 298 -5.68 3.40 -13.41
CA SER A 298 -4.27 3.07 -13.62
C SER A 298 -4.01 1.55 -13.69
N ASN A 299 -2.82 1.13 -14.14
CA ASN A 299 -2.37 -0.27 -14.12
C ASN A 299 -1.83 -0.65 -12.73
N ALA A 300 -1.14 0.29 -12.07
CA ALA A 300 -0.52 0.07 -10.76
C ALA A 300 -0.63 1.28 -9.84
N TYR A 301 -0.70 1.00 -8.53
CA TYR A 301 -0.55 1.97 -7.45
C TYR A 301 0.78 1.76 -6.73
N ILE A 302 1.52 2.84 -6.50
CA ILE A 302 2.78 2.83 -5.75
C ILE A 302 2.55 3.40 -4.36
N THR A 303 2.69 2.56 -3.34
CA THR A 303 2.62 2.94 -1.94
C THR A 303 3.90 3.61 -1.47
N THR A 304 3.78 4.52 -0.52
CA THR A 304 4.88 5.02 0.30
C THR A 304 4.70 4.51 1.73
N ARG A 305 5.24 5.22 2.72
CA ARG A 305 5.01 4.91 4.15
C ARG A 305 3.81 5.65 4.72
N LYS A 306 3.06 6.36 3.89
CA LYS A 306 2.05 7.30 4.39
C LYS A 306 0.76 6.61 4.78
N PRO A 307 0.05 7.13 5.79
CA PRO A 307 -1.24 6.58 6.22
C PRO A 307 -2.29 6.59 5.12
N VAL A 308 -2.25 7.61 4.24
CA VAL A 308 -3.11 7.72 3.06
C VAL A 308 -3.01 6.49 2.14
N CYS A 309 -1.87 5.80 2.14
CA CYS A 309 -1.69 4.59 1.35
C CYS A 309 -2.66 3.50 1.77
N SER A 310 -3.04 3.38 3.05
CA SER A 310 -4.04 2.39 3.47
C SER A 310 -5.39 2.65 2.80
N TYR A 311 -5.78 3.93 2.75
CA TYR A 311 -7.01 4.38 2.08
C TYR A 311 -6.96 4.16 0.57
N ALA A 312 -5.81 4.43 -0.07
CA ALA A 312 -5.64 4.20 -1.51
C ALA A 312 -5.58 2.72 -1.87
N VAL A 313 -4.90 1.89 -1.06
CA VAL A 313 -4.84 0.43 -1.24
C VAL A 313 -6.25 -0.17 -1.24
N ASP A 314 -7.14 0.31 -0.37
CA ASP A 314 -8.52 -0.16 -0.31
C ASP A 314 -9.25 -0.02 -1.67
N TYR A 315 -9.11 1.12 -2.35
CA TYR A 315 -9.69 1.30 -3.70
C TYR A 315 -8.90 0.60 -4.81
N ALA A 316 -7.57 0.50 -4.66
CA ALA A 316 -6.71 -0.18 -5.60
C ALA A 316 -7.04 -1.68 -5.67
N ALA A 317 -7.17 -2.30 -4.50
CA ALA A 317 -7.50 -3.72 -4.37
C ALA A 317 -8.88 -4.05 -4.96
N ASP A 318 -9.89 -3.22 -4.70
CA ASP A 318 -11.22 -3.37 -5.29
C ASP A 318 -11.21 -3.28 -6.83
N ALA A 319 -10.33 -2.44 -7.39
CA ALA A 319 -10.18 -2.27 -8.83
C ALA A 319 -9.26 -3.33 -9.47
N GLY A 320 -8.65 -4.22 -8.68
CA GLY A 320 -7.71 -5.23 -9.16
C GLY A 320 -6.43 -4.66 -9.77
N ILE A 321 -6.05 -3.41 -9.41
CA ILE A 321 -4.81 -2.81 -9.90
C ILE A 321 -3.63 -3.32 -9.08
N ALA A 322 -2.45 -3.43 -9.71
CA ALA A 322 -1.25 -3.91 -9.02
C ALA A 322 -0.85 -2.93 -7.91
N ILE A 323 -0.54 -3.44 -6.72
CA ILE A 323 -0.05 -2.63 -5.60
C ILE A 323 1.44 -2.91 -5.44
N ARG A 324 2.26 -1.86 -5.50
CA ARG A 324 3.72 -1.94 -5.42
C ARG A 324 4.23 -1.01 -4.34
N TYR A 325 5.37 -1.33 -3.74
CA TYR A 325 5.97 -0.47 -2.74
C TYR A 325 7.12 0.35 -3.31
N GLY A 326 7.11 1.67 -3.10
CA GLY A 326 8.09 2.59 -3.68
C GLY A 326 9.54 2.40 -3.23
N LEU A 327 9.81 1.59 -2.20
CA LEU A 327 11.16 1.21 -1.79
C LEU A 327 11.55 -0.22 -2.19
N ASP A 328 10.63 -0.98 -2.79
CA ASP A 328 11.02 -2.22 -3.44
C ASP A 328 12.00 -1.94 -4.59
N GLN A 329 12.74 -2.97 -4.95
CA GLN A 329 13.76 -2.90 -5.97
C GLN A 329 13.16 -2.63 -7.35
N ARG A 330 13.94 -2.00 -8.23
CA ARG A 330 13.47 -1.41 -9.49
C ARG A 330 12.60 -2.35 -10.32
N ALA A 331 13.00 -3.61 -10.47
CA ALA A 331 12.27 -4.60 -11.26
C ALA A 331 10.89 -4.97 -10.69
N LEU A 332 10.69 -4.86 -9.37
CA LEU A 332 9.39 -5.07 -8.71
C LEU A 332 8.52 -3.82 -8.83
N LEU A 333 9.14 -2.64 -8.75
CA LEU A 333 8.45 -1.36 -8.81
C LEU A 333 7.99 -1.02 -10.25
N PHE A 334 8.86 -1.28 -11.23
CA PHE A 334 8.70 -0.99 -12.64
C PHE A 334 9.18 -2.19 -13.48
N PRO A 335 8.31 -3.17 -13.74
CA PRO A 335 8.66 -4.34 -14.52
C PRO A 335 8.91 -3.97 -16.00
N PRO A 336 9.64 -4.79 -16.77
CA PRO A 336 9.77 -4.60 -18.21
C PRO A 336 8.42 -4.43 -18.90
N ILE A 337 8.36 -3.57 -19.92
CA ILE A 337 7.20 -3.39 -20.80
C ILE A 337 7.52 -4.12 -22.09
N ASP A 338 6.57 -4.94 -22.56
CA ASP A 338 6.71 -5.76 -23.78
C ASP A 338 6.44 -4.98 -25.07
#